data_AF-A0AAD5WTD0-F1
#
_entry.id   AF-A0AAD5WTD0-F1
#
_cell.length_a   1.000
_cell.length_b   1.000
_cell.length_c   1.000
_cell.angle_alpha   90.00
_cell.angle_beta   90.00
_cell.angle_gamma   90.00
#
_symmetry.space_group_name_H-M   'P 1'
#
loop_
_entity.id
_entity.type
_entity.pdbx_description
1 polymer ?
#
loop_
_entity_poly.entity_id
_entity_poly.type
_entity_poly.pdbx_seq_one_letter_code
_entity_poly.pdbx_strand_id
1 'polypeptide(L)'
;DPDDVLVMMRTWQLGDISASREFGHDIGRALANIKCIVMVAPSETDLYVPPEDSEKEVKAMGMGPARLEVVPSIWGRWAGGDGSLDDWKFLDEKMGNLFLGEV
;
A
#
# COMPACT_ATOMS: atom_id res chain seq x y z
N ASP A 1 21.70 -13.42 -13.16
CA ASP A 1 22.35 -12.72 -14.28
C ASP A 1 22.23 -11.21 -14.02
N PRO A 2 23.23 -10.34 -14.28
CA PRO A 2 23.05 -8.89 -14.19
C PRO A 2 21.83 -8.36 -14.95
N ASP A 3 21.48 -9.01 -16.07
CA ASP A 3 20.31 -8.63 -16.88
C ASP A 3 18.99 -8.81 -16.11
N ASP A 4 18.91 -9.81 -15.22
CA ASP A 4 17.72 -10.04 -14.38
C ASP A 4 17.41 -8.82 -13.49
N VAL A 5 18.45 -8.21 -12.92
CA VAL A 5 18.33 -7.05 -12.03
C VAL A 5 17.92 -5.81 -12.82
N LEU A 6 18.47 -5.62 -14.02
CA LEU A 6 18.09 -4.51 -14.90
C LEU A 6 16.62 -4.61 -15.32
N VAL A 7 16.13 -5.81 -15.65
CA VAL A 7 14.73 -6.04 -15.98
C VAL A 7 13.83 -5.78 -14.77
N MET A 8 14.21 -6.23 -13.57
CA MET A 8 13.45 -5.96 -12.34
C MET A 8 13.33 -4.46 -12.04
N MET A 9 14.45 -3.72 -12.12
CA MET A 9 14.45 -2.27 -11.91
C MET A 9 13.55 -1.56 -12.92
N ARG A 10 13.61 -1.98 -14.19
CA ARG A 10 12.76 -1.43 -15.24
C ARG A 10 11.29 -1.67 -14.97
N THR A 11 10.90 -2.85 -14.46
CA THR A 11 9.52 -3.14 -14.06
C THR A 11 9.04 -2.19 -12.97
N TRP A 12 9.87 -1.89 -11.95
CA TRP A 12 9.50 -0.95 -10.89
C TRP A 12 9.37 0.48 -11.39
N GLN A 13 10.31 0.93 -12.23
CA GLN A 13 10.27 2.29 -12.78
C GLN A 13 9.08 2.54 -13.72
N LEU A 14 8.62 1.49 -14.40
CA LEU A 14 7.50 1.58 -15.34
C LEU A 14 6.14 1.19 -14.74
N GLY A 15 6.10 0.88 -13.44
CA GLY A 15 4.86 0.52 -12.75
C GLY A 15 3.88 1.69 -12.71
N ASP A 16 2.85 1.64 -13.54
CA ASP A 16 1.77 2.63 -13.58
C ASP A 16 0.42 1.95 -13.83
N ILE A 17 -0.40 1.83 -12.78
CA ILE A 17 -1.73 1.22 -12.86
C ILE A 17 -2.72 2.04 -13.70
N SER A 18 -2.41 3.30 -13.97
CA SER A 18 -3.24 4.21 -14.76
C SER A 18 -2.92 4.20 -16.25
N ALA A 19 -1.84 3.53 -16.67
CA ALA A 19 -1.42 3.44 -18.06
C ALA A 19 -2.37 2.61 -18.95
N SER A 20 -3.36 1.95 -18.37
CA SER A 20 -4.40 1.27 -19.15
C SER A 20 -5.23 2.29 -19.96
N ARG A 21 -5.73 1.86 -21.12
CA ARG A 21 -6.59 2.70 -21.98
C ARG A 21 -7.84 3.20 -21.24
N GLU A 22 -8.31 2.45 -20.24
CA GLU A 22 -9.49 2.80 -19.44
C GLU A 22 -9.27 4.06 -18.59
N PHE A 23 -8.06 4.23 -18.05
CA PHE A 23 -7.74 5.31 -17.11
C PHE A 23 -6.97 6.46 -17.75
N GLY A 24 -6.28 6.23 -18.88
CA GLY A 24 -5.66 7.29 -19.66
C GLY A 24 -4.61 8.09 -18.89
N HIS A 25 -3.80 7.40 -18.09
CA HIS A 25 -2.81 7.96 -17.16
C HIS A 25 -3.39 8.82 -16.02
N ASP A 26 -4.69 8.70 -15.73
CA ASP A 26 -5.30 9.28 -14.53
C ASP A 26 -5.23 8.28 -13.36
N ILE A 27 -4.23 8.46 -12.50
CA ILE A 27 -4.02 7.63 -11.31
C ILE A 27 -5.17 7.71 -10.31
N GLY A 28 -5.80 8.89 -10.16
CA GLY A 28 -6.93 9.07 -9.26
C GLY A 28 -8.13 8.26 -9.73
N ARG A 29 -8.40 8.25 -11.03
CA ARG A 29 -9.46 7.44 -11.64
C ARG A 29 -9.19 5.94 -11.51
N ALA A 30 -7.94 5.51 -11.69
CA ALA A 30 -7.56 4.11 -11.51
C ALA A 30 -7.80 3.64 -10.06
N LEU A 31 -7.35 4.43 -9.08
CA LEU A 31 -7.53 4.14 -7.65
C LEU A 31 -9.01 4.18 -7.23
N ALA A 32 -9.78 5.17 -7.68
CA ALA A 32 -11.23 5.25 -7.43
C ALA A 32 -12.03 4.08 -8.05
N ASN A 33 -11.44 3.35 -9.00
CA ASN A 33 -12.08 2.19 -9.58
C ASN A 33 -11.95 0.92 -8.73
N ILE A 34 -11.12 0.92 -7.67
CA ILE A 34 -11.02 -0.20 -6.73
C ILE A 34 -12.34 -0.33 -5.95
N LYS A 35 -12.93 -1.53 -5.97
CA LYS A 35 -14.26 -1.81 -5.36
C LYS A 35 -14.22 -2.73 -4.15
N CYS A 36 -13.13 -3.45 -3.95
CA CYS A 36 -12.95 -4.29 -2.76
C CYS A 36 -12.67 -3.41 -1.54
N ILE A 37 -12.85 -4.00 -0.35
CA ILE A 37 -12.36 -3.42 0.90
C ILE A 37 -10.83 -3.50 0.89
N VAL A 38 -10.17 -2.42 1.27
CA VAL A 38 -8.71 -2.23 1.25
C VAL A 38 -8.28 -1.67 2.59
N MET A 39 -7.24 -2.28 3.15
CA MET A 39 -6.43 -1.69 4.21
C MET A 39 -5.04 -1.44 3.63
N VAL A 40 -4.61 -0.19 3.61
CA VAL A 40 -3.25 0.22 3.24
C VAL A 40 -2.47 0.41 4.54
N ALA A 41 -1.40 -0.35 4.73
CA ALA A 41 -0.64 -0.37 5.99
C ALA A 41 0.86 -0.09 5.75
N PRO A 42 1.24 1.18 5.47
CA PRO A 42 2.65 1.54 5.32
C PRO A 42 3.34 1.57 6.70
N SER A 43 4.67 1.43 6.72
CA SER A 43 5.44 1.72 7.93
C SER A 43 5.62 3.23 8.10
N GLU A 44 5.52 3.71 9.34
CA GLU A 44 5.84 5.08 9.71
C GLU A 44 7.25 5.51 9.26
N THR A 45 8.20 4.57 9.17
CA THR A 45 9.61 4.87 8.86
C THR A 45 10.07 4.37 7.49
N ASP A 46 9.15 3.96 6.59
CA ASP A 46 9.54 3.56 5.23
C ASP A 46 9.97 4.78 4.40
N LEU A 47 11.14 4.69 3.76
CA LEU A 47 11.68 5.74 2.89
C LEU A 47 11.34 5.54 1.41
N TYR A 48 10.84 4.36 1.03
CA TYR A 48 10.51 4.02 -0.35
C TYR A 48 9.01 4.19 -0.65
N VAL A 49 8.12 3.93 0.30
CA VAL A 49 6.69 4.29 0.25
C VAL A 49 6.31 4.89 1.60
N PRO A 50 6.54 6.19 1.77
CA PRO A 50 6.24 6.85 3.03
C PRO A 50 4.72 6.99 3.21
N PRO A 51 4.23 7.10 4.46
CA PRO A 51 2.78 7.14 4.74
C PRO A 51 2.01 8.22 3.97
N GLU A 52 2.63 9.36 3.69
CA GLU A 52 2.01 10.49 2.99
C GLU A 52 1.62 10.17 1.55
N ASP A 53 2.29 9.21 0.91
CA ASP A 53 1.90 8.74 -0.43
C ASP A 53 0.68 7.81 -0.32
N SER A 54 0.66 6.90 0.65
CA SER A 54 -0.51 6.06 0.94
C SER A 54 -1.73 6.86 1.36
N GLU A 55 -1.58 7.98 2.08
CA GLU A 55 -2.67 8.91 2.39
C GLU A 55 -3.34 9.45 1.13
N LYS A 56 -2.56 9.85 0.12
CA LYS A 56 -3.08 10.33 -1.17
C LYS A 56 -3.81 9.22 -1.90
N GLU A 57 -3.27 8.00 -1.88
CA GLU A 57 -3.87 6.83 -2.52
C GLU A 57 -5.22 6.48 -1.90
N VAL A 58 -5.27 6.33 -0.57
CA VAL A 58 -6.50 6.04 0.17
C VAL A 58 -7.56 7.13 -0.07
N LYS A 59 -7.15 8.40 -0.08
CA LYS A 59 -8.06 9.51 -0.41
C LYS A 59 -8.62 9.40 -1.83
N ALA A 60 -7.81 8.97 -2.80
CA ALA A 60 -8.25 8.77 -4.18
C ALA A 60 -9.18 7.56 -4.35
N MET A 61 -9.00 6.50 -3.55
CA MET A 61 -9.92 5.33 -3.53
C MET A 61 -11.33 5.68 -2.99
N GLY A 62 -11.48 6.79 -2.26
CA GLY A 62 -12.75 7.30 -1.76
C GLY A 62 -13.15 6.74 -0.39
N MET A 63 -14.29 7.22 0.15
CA MET A 63 -14.66 7.06 1.57
C MET A 63 -15.15 5.66 1.98
N GLY A 64 -15.38 4.75 1.03
CA GLY A 64 -16.02 3.45 1.28
C GLY A 64 -15.09 2.23 1.33
N PRO A 65 -14.15 2.07 0.38
CA PRO A 65 -13.36 0.84 0.30
C PRO A 65 -12.07 0.88 1.12
N ALA A 66 -11.44 2.04 1.32
CA ALA A 66 -10.05 2.10 1.75
C ALA A 66 -9.85 2.70 3.15
N ARG A 67 -8.92 2.14 3.91
CA ARG A 67 -8.46 2.65 5.21
C ARG A 67 -6.94 2.69 5.26
N LEU A 68 -6.39 3.63 6.02
CA LEU A 68 -4.96 3.76 6.27
C LEU A 68 -4.64 3.34 7.69
N GLU A 69 -3.76 2.36 7.86
CA GLU A 69 -3.30 1.83 9.15
C GLU A 69 -1.77 1.89 9.21
N VAL A 70 -1.24 3.05 9.59
CA VAL A 70 0.22 3.26 9.64
C VAL A 70 0.84 2.41 10.76
N VAL A 71 1.77 1.53 10.39
CA VAL A 71 2.45 0.64 11.34
C VAL A 71 3.55 1.44 12.07
N PRO A 72 3.46 1.59 13.40
CA PRO A 72 4.41 2.39 14.20
C PRO A 72 5.72 1.62 14.42
N SER A 73 6.44 1.37 13.33
CA SER A 73 7.62 0.51 13.30
C SER A 73 8.85 1.31 12.93
N ILE A 74 9.98 0.97 13.56
CA ILE A 74 11.31 1.52 13.25
C ILE A 74 12.04 0.73 12.14
N TRP A 75 11.42 -0.34 11.64
CA TRP A 75 12.04 -1.25 10.66
C TRP A 75 11.87 -0.78 9.21
N GLY A 76 11.26 0.38 9.00
CA GLY A 76 10.95 0.95 7.70
C GLY A 76 10.27 -0.06 6.79
N ARG A 77 10.83 -0.26 5.60
CA ARG A 77 10.32 -1.19 4.59
C ARG A 77 10.08 -2.63 5.09
N TRP A 78 10.80 -3.06 6.12
CA TRP A 78 10.70 -4.41 6.66
C TRP A 78 9.60 -4.58 7.72
N ALA A 79 8.87 -3.51 8.06
CA ALA A 79 7.75 -3.58 8.98
C ALA A 79 6.68 -4.56 8.47
N GLY A 80 6.18 -5.40 9.36
CA GLY A 80 5.23 -6.47 9.01
C GLY A 80 5.84 -7.70 8.32
N GLY A 81 7.12 -7.64 7.92
CA GLY A 81 7.92 -8.78 7.51
C GLY A 81 8.73 -9.34 8.69
N ASP A 82 10.02 -9.59 8.49
CA ASP A 82 10.92 -10.14 9.51
C ASP A 82 11.31 -9.12 10.62
N GLY A 83 10.70 -7.93 10.64
CA GLY A 83 11.09 -6.81 11.50
C GLY A 83 10.75 -6.98 12.99
N SER A 84 9.50 -7.28 13.34
CA SER A 84 9.05 -7.28 14.75
C SER A 84 7.76 -8.08 14.99
N LEU A 85 7.69 -8.75 16.15
CA LEU A 85 6.44 -9.36 16.63
C LEU A 85 5.36 -8.32 16.94
N ASP A 86 5.73 -7.10 17.29
CA ASP A 86 4.75 -6.04 17.57
C ASP A 86 4.11 -5.53 16.28
N ASP A 87 4.84 -5.50 15.17
CA ASP A 87 4.29 -5.20 13.84
C ASP A 87 3.26 -6.27 13.44
N TRP A 88 3.56 -7.55 13.72
CA TRP A 88 2.62 -8.65 13.45
C TRP A 88 1.36 -8.55 14.29
N LYS A 89 1.47 -8.25 15.58
CA LYS A 89 0.29 -8.05 16.45
C LYS A 89 -0.56 -6.88 15.95
N PHE A 90 0.08 -5.76 15.58
CA PHE A 90 -0.62 -4.61 15.02
C PHE A 90 -1.38 -5.00 13.75
N LEU A 91 -0.72 -5.66 12.80
CA LEU A 91 -1.35 -6.07 11.55
C LEU A 91 -2.47 -7.08 11.77
N ASP A 92 -2.27 -8.08 12.64
CA ASP A 92 -3.28 -9.10 12.97
C ASP A 92 -4.55 -8.47 13.57
N GLU A 93 -4.39 -7.54 14.53
CA GLU A 93 -5.50 -6.81 15.13
C GLU A 93 -6.26 -5.98 14.08
N LYS A 94 -5.54 -5.19 13.27
CA LYS A 94 -6.16 -4.33 12.25
C LYS A 94 -6.86 -5.12 11.16
N MET A 95 -6.27 -6.22 10.70
CA MET A 95 -6.91 -7.13 9.75
C MET A 95 -8.14 -7.79 10.36
N GLY A 96 -8.06 -8.24 11.62
CA GLY A 96 -9.19 -8.83 12.33
C GLY A 96 -10.39 -7.89 12.37
N ASN A 97 -10.17 -6.63 12.78
CA ASN A 97 -11.21 -5.59 12.82
C ASN A 97 -11.84 -5.37 11.42
N LEU A 98 -11.00 -5.32 10.38
CA LEU A 98 -11.46 -5.17 8.99
C LEU A 98 -12.38 -6.30 8.55
N PHE A 99 -12.03 -7.56 8.86
CA PHE A 99 -12.83 -8.73 8.46
C PHE A 99 -14.12 -8.88 9.27
N LEU A 100 -14.12 -8.46 10.53
CA LEU A 100 -15.30 -8.52 11.41
C LEU A 100 -16.26 -7.34 11.19
N GLY A 101 -15.85 -6.33 10.44
CA GLY A 101 -16.63 -5.09 10.27
C GLY A 101 -16.67 -4.23 11.53
N GLU A 102 -15.79 -4.51 12.48
CA GLU A 102 -15.60 -3.73 13.70
C GLU A 102 -14.73 -2.53 13.32
N VAL A 103 -15.30 -1.33 13.45
CA VAL A 103 -14.68 -0.05 13.07
C VAL A 103 -14.30 0.70 14.32
#